data_AF-A0AAW1AC36-F1
#
_entry.id   AF-A0AAW1AC36-F1
#
_cell.length_a   1.000
_cell.length_b   1.000
_cell.length_c   1.000
_cell.angle_alpha   90.00
_cell.angle_beta   90.00
_cell.angle_gamma   90.00
#
_symmetry.space_group_name_H-M   'P 1'
#
loop_
_entity.id
_entity.type
_entity.pdbx_description
1 polymer ?
#
loop_
_entity_poly.entity_id
_entity_poly.type
_entity_poly.pdbx_seq_one_letter_code
_entity_poly.pdbx_strand_id
1 'polypeptide(L)'
;MAESMICIEDFEKYASTHLTPSVRDYYNSGAGEMFSLKLNVEAFKKYRIRPRFLRNVSKRDLTTTILGERISMPLGVAPAAMQRMAHPEGECANARGTRIKF
;
A
#
# COMPACT_ATOMS: atom_id res chain seq x y z
N MET A 1 -3.06 22.24 12.35
CA MET A 1 -2.03 21.92 11.35
C MET A 1 -2.46 20.63 10.70
N ALA A 2 -2.47 20.51 9.37
CA ALA A 2 -2.73 19.21 8.74
C ALA A 2 -1.66 18.25 9.26
N GLU A 3 -2.08 17.18 9.94
CA GLU A 3 -1.18 16.16 10.44
C GLU A 3 -0.48 15.54 9.23
N SER A 4 0.84 15.68 9.13
CA SER A 4 1.59 15.15 8.00
C SER A 4 1.58 13.62 8.08
N MET A 5 0.86 12.97 7.18
CA MET A 5 0.89 11.51 7.05
C MET A 5 2.22 11.10 6.41
N ILE A 6 3.06 10.38 7.14
CA ILE A 6 4.45 10.05 6.71
C ILE A 6 4.69 8.55 6.53
N CYS A 7 3.84 7.70 7.10
CA CYS A 7 3.82 6.26 6.85
C CYS A 7 2.41 5.75 6.56
N ILE A 8 2.30 4.49 6.10
CA ILE A 8 1.01 3.90 5.67
C ILE A 8 0.01 3.83 6.83
N GLU A 9 0.50 3.55 8.04
CA GLU A 9 -0.31 3.48 9.26
C GLU A 9 -0.99 4.81 9.60
N ASP A 10 -0.41 5.95 9.21
CA ASP A 10 -1.03 7.26 9.41
C ASP A 10 -2.26 7.41 8.49
N PHE A 11 -2.16 6.93 7.24
CA PHE A 11 -3.29 6.91 6.30
C PHE A 11 -4.40 5.97 6.78
N GLU A 12 -4.07 4.81 7.34
CA GLU A 12 -5.06 3.88 7.91
C GLU A 12 -5.82 4.52 9.08
N LYS A 13 -5.11 5.18 10.00
CA LYS A 13 -5.73 5.91 11.12
C LYS A 13 -6.61 7.05 10.64
N TYR A 14 -6.11 7.85 9.69
CA TYR A 14 -6.87 8.94 9.10
C TYR A 14 -8.15 8.42 8.42
N ALA A 15 -8.05 7.40 7.56
CA ALA A 15 -9.21 6.81 6.91
C ALA A 15 -10.21 6.24 7.92
N SER A 16 -9.72 5.56 8.96
CA SER A 16 -10.58 4.97 10.00
C SER A 16 -11.39 5.98 10.82
N THR A 17 -10.95 7.24 10.88
CA THR A 17 -11.69 8.33 11.54
C THR A 17 -12.63 9.08 10.60
N HIS A 18 -12.47 8.93 9.28
CA HIS A 18 -13.24 9.67 8.26
C HIS A 18 -14.26 8.81 7.50
N LEU A 19 -14.10 7.49 7.51
CA LEU A 19 -15.06 6.55 6.91
C LEU A 19 -16.21 6.26 7.86
N THR A 20 -17.38 5.94 7.29
CA THR A 20 -18.50 5.41 8.10
C THR A 20 -18.10 4.05 8.69
N PRO A 21 -18.63 3.66 9.87
CA PRO A 21 -18.24 2.40 10.52
C PRO A 21 -18.36 1.18 9.61
N SER A 22 -19.46 1.06 8.85
CA SER A 22 -19.64 -0.06 7.93
C SER A 22 -18.62 -0.10 6.79
N VAL A 23 -18.23 1.07 6.25
CA VAL A 23 -17.23 1.14 5.17
C VAL A 23 -15.82 0.88 5.71
N ARG A 24 -15.51 1.44 6.88
CA ARG A 24 -14.25 1.16 7.59
C ARG A 24 -14.10 -0.34 7.87
N ASP A 25 -15.12 -0.97 8.44
CA ASP A 25 -15.07 -2.37 8.82
C ASP A 25 -15.01 -3.27 7.58
N TYR A 26 -15.64 -2.89 6.46
CA TYR A 26 -15.48 -3.59 5.18
C TYR A 26 -14.02 -3.64 4.71
N TYR A 27 -13.29 -2.54 4.80
CA TYR A 27 -11.89 -2.48 4.34
C TYR A 27 -10.88 -3.04 5.34
N ASN A 28 -11.11 -2.86 6.64
CA ASN A 28 -10.13 -3.21 7.67
C ASN A 28 -10.27 -4.65 8.19
N SER A 29 -11.34 -5.37 7.85
CA SER A 29 -11.60 -6.70 8.40
C SER A 29 -10.92 -7.83 7.64
N GLY A 30 -10.52 -8.86 8.39
CA GLY A 30 -10.16 -10.18 7.87
C GLY A 30 -11.27 -11.21 8.14
N ALA A 31 -11.02 -12.47 7.76
CA ALA A 31 -11.94 -13.56 8.03
C ALA A 31 -11.93 -13.99 9.51
N GLY A 32 -13.10 -14.29 10.07
CA GLY A 32 -13.26 -14.80 11.44
C GLY A 32 -12.61 -13.89 12.48
N GLU A 33 -11.76 -14.47 13.34
CA GLU A 33 -11.01 -13.74 14.38
C GLU A 33 -9.83 -12.91 13.83
N MET A 34 -9.71 -12.76 12.50
CA MET A 34 -8.65 -11.98 11.84
C MET A 34 -7.22 -12.48 12.13
N PHE A 35 -7.09 -13.75 12.53
CA PHE A 35 -5.80 -14.33 12.89
C PHE A 35 -4.79 -14.28 11.74
N SER A 36 -5.21 -14.66 10.52
CA SER A 36 -4.35 -14.60 9.33
C SER A 36 -3.97 -13.16 8.96
N LEU A 37 -4.85 -12.18 9.18
CA LEU A 37 -4.55 -10.77 8.94
C LEU A 37 -3.39 -10.31 9.83
N LYS A 38 -3.45 -10.63 11.13
CA LYS A 38 -2.36 -10.35 12.08
C LYS A 38 -1.07 -11.06 11.67
N LEU A 39 -1.16 -12.34 11.32
CA LEU A 39 0.01 -13.14 10.93
C LEU A 39 0.72 -12.61 9.67
N ASN A 40 -0.02 -12.06 8.69
CA ASN A 40 0.56 -11.50 7.48
C ASN A 40 1.57 -10.37 7.80
N VAL A 41 1.22 -9.48 8.74
CA VAL A 41 2.11 -8.39 9.17
C VAL A 41 3.26 -8.92 10.02
N GLU A 42 2.98 -9.82 10.95
CA GLU A 42 3.99 -10.41 11.84
C GLU A 42 5.03 -11.25 11.08
N ALA A 43 4.64 -11.87 9.95
CA ALA A 43 5.53 -12.67 9.13
C ALA A 43 6.75 -11.87 8.63
N PHE A 44 6.57 -10.60 8.26
CA PHE A 44 7.68 -9.74 7.84
C PHE A 44 8.73 -9.54 8.95
N LYS A 45 8.31 -9.53 10.22
CA LYS A 45 9.21 -9.39 11.37
C LYS A 45 10.07 -10.64 11.62
N LYS A 46 9.81 -11.76 10.95
CA LYS A 46 10.64 -12.98 11.03
C LYS A 46 11.90 -12.85 10.18
N TYR A 47 11.88 -12.02 9.14
CA TYR A 47 13.02 -11.80 8.26
C TYR A 47 13.90 -10.64 8.77
N ARG A 48 15.19 -10.75 8.52
CA ARG A 48 16.19 -9.72 8.85
C ARG A 48 16.96 -9.36 7.59
N ILE A 49 17.15 -8.06 7.38
CA ILE A 49 17.97 -7.56 6.28
C ILE A 49 19.43 -7.60 6.72
N ARG A 50 20.29 -8.25 5.94
CA ARG A 50 21.75 -8.20 6.12
C ARG A 50 22.33 -7.12 5.19
N PRO A 51 22.57 -5.89 5.68
CA PRO A 51 23.11 -4.83 4.84
C PRO A 51 24.52 -5.18 4.34
N ARG A 52 24.85 -4.73 3.13
CA ARG A 52 26.19 -4.86 2.55
C ARG A 52 26.84 -3.48 2.53
N PHE A 53 27.90 -3.32 3.32
CA PHE A 53 28.63 -2.06 3.44
C PHE A 53 29.59 -1.85 2.26
N LEU A 54 30.07 -0.61 2.11
CA LEU A 54 30.99 -0.19 1.05
C LEU A 54 30.48 -0.46 -0.37
N ARG A 55 29.15 -0.43 -0.55
CA ARG A 55 28.50 -0.48 -1.87
C ARG A 55 28.15 0.93 -2.29
N ASN A 56 28.58 1.33 -3.49
CA ASN A 56 28.19 2.61 -4.07
C ASN A 56 26.70 2.56 -4.43
N VAL A 57 25.89 3.25 -3.64
CA VAL A 57 24.45 3.43 -3.84
C VAL A 57 24.10 4.89 -4.18
N SER A 58 25.04 5.65 -4.74
CA SER A 58 24.78 7.03 -5.18
C SER A 58 23.66 7.10 -6.22
N LYS A 59 23.62 6.12 -7.14
CA LYS A 59 22.55 5.93 -8.12
C LYS A 59 21.75 4.68 -7.77
N ARG A 60 20.43 4.82 -7.58
CA ARG A 60 19.49 3.71 -7.37
C ARG A 60 18.52 3.70 -8.54
N ASP A 61 18.31 2.52 -9.11
CA ASP A 61 17.30 2.28 -10.13
C ASP A 61 16.32 1.24 -9.57
N LEU A 62 15.04 1.63 -9.47
CA LEU A 62 13.96 0.73 -9.05
C LEU A 62 13.21 0.14 -10.24
N THR A 63 13.50 0.60 -11.46
CA THR A 63 12.78 0.15 -12.64
C THR A 63 12.96 -1.35 -12.85
N THR A 64 11.89 -2.00 -13.30
CA THR A 64 11.88 -3.45 -13.55
C THR A 64 10.85 -3.78 -14.63
N THR A 65 10.67 -5.05 -14.93
CA THR A 65 9.67 -5.55 -15.88
C THR A 65 8.72 -6.55 -15.23
N ILE A 66 7.42 -6.42 -15.47
CA ILE A 66 6.39 -7.39 -15.08
C ILE A 66 5.65 -7.80 -16.34
N LEU A 67 5.61 -9.11 -16.63
CA LEU A 67 4.92 -9.67 -17.81
C LEU A 67 5.34 -9.04 -19.15
N GLY A 68 6.60 -8.59 -19.26
CA GLY A 68 7.14 -7.92 -20.46
C GLY A 68 7.01 -6.39 -20.45
N GLU A 69 6.21 -5.82 -19.54
CA GLU A 69 6.00 -4.38 -19.44
C GLU A 69 6.97 -3.73 -18.47
N ARG A 70 7.55 -2.59 -18.87
CA ARG A 70 8.46 -1.83 -18.00
C ARG A 70 7.68 -0.99 -16.99
N ILE A 71 8.06 -1.07 -15.72
CA ILE A 71 7.48 -0.31 -14.61
C ILE A 71 8.54 0.46 -13.84
N SER A 72 8.13 1.53 -13.14
CA SER A 72 9.03 2.44 -12.44
C SER A 72 9.60 1.89 -11.12
N MET A 73 8.91 0.94 -10.50
CA MET A 73 9.30 0.28 -9.24
C MET A 73 8.59 -1.09 -9.13
N PRO A 74 9.10 -2.06 -8.34
CA PRO A 74 8.51 -3.41 -8.21
C PRO A 74 7.27 -3.43 -7.31
N LEU A 75 6.35 -2.49 -7.53
CA LEU A 75 5.10 -2.33 -6.78
C LEU A 75 3.95 -2.08 -7.74
N GLY A 76 2.78 -2.63 -7.41
CA GLY A 76 1.53 -2.40 -8.12
C GLY A 76 0.38 -2.24 -7.13
N VAL A 77 -0.78 -1.84 -7.62
CA VAL A 77 -1.99 -1.75 -6.81
C VAL A 77 -2.85 -2.99 -7.04
N ALA A 78 -3.12 -3.72 -5.94
CA ALA A 78 -3.98 -4.88 -5.97
C ALA A 78 -5.45 -4.49 -6.22
N PRO A 79 -6.25 -5.35 -6.87
CA PRO A 79 -7.67 -5.09 -7.05
C PRO A 79 -8.38 -5.07 -5.68
N ALA A 80 -9.04 -3.96 -5.38
CA ALA A 80 -9.91 -3.77 -4.23
C ALA A 80 -11.27 -3.29 -4.72
N ALA A 81 -12.35 -3.90 -4.25
CA ALA A 81 -13.70 -3.61 -4.72
C ALA A 81 -14.26 -2.31 -4.11
N MET A 82 -15.22 -1.72 -4.81
CA MET A 82 -16.09 -0.63 -4.34
C MET A 82 -15.33 0.61 -3.84
N GLN A 83 -14.25 1.04 -4.51
CA GLN A 83 -13.37 2.12 -4.01
C GLN A 83 -14.09 3.48 -3.87
N ARG A 84 -15.24 3.64 -4.54
CA ARG A 84 -16.10 4.81 -4.36
C ARG A 84 -16.70 4.96 -2.95
N MET A 85 -16.70 3.91 -2.14
CA MET A 85 -17.07 4.02 -0.72
C MET A 85 -16.02 4.82 0.08
N ALA A 86 -14.75 4.79 -0.34
CA ALA A 86 -13.67 5.52 0.32
C ALA A 86 -13.52 6.96 -0.20
N HIS A 87 -13.73 7.18 -1.49
CA HIS A 87 -13.65 8.51 -2.10
C HIS A 87 -14.51 8.56 -3.37
N PRO A 88 -15.25 9.64 -3.68
CA PRO A 88 -16.17 9.70 -4.82
C PRO A 88 -15.56 9.31 -6.17
N GLU A 89 -14.27 9.60 -6.37
CA GLU A 89 -13.57 9.26 -7.62
C GLU A 89 -13.13 7.78 -7.72
N GLY A 90 -13.07 7.06 -6.59
CA GLY A 90 -12.76 5.62 -6.50
C GLY A 90 -11.65 5.13 -7.43
N GLU A 91 -11.98 4.13 -8.22
CA GLU A 91 -11.08 3.42 -9.15
C GLU A 91 -10.45 4.37 -10.18
N CYS A 92 -11.13 5.46 -10.56
CA CYS A 92 -10.59 6.45 -11.49
C CYS A 92 -9.43 7.23 -10.85
N ALA A 93 -9.54 7.61 -9.58
CA ALA A 93 -8.44 8.26 -8.86
C ALA A 93 -7.24 7.30 -8.73
N ASN A 94 -7.51 6.03 -8.42
CA ASN A 94 -6.49 5.01 -8.29
C ASN A 94 -5.74 4.75 -9.62
N ALA A 95 -6.46 4.63 -10.74
CA ALA A 95 -5.85 4.49 -12.07
C ALA A 95 -5.01 5.72 -12.47
N ARG A 96 -5.43 6.94 -12.09
CA ARG A 96 -4.63 8.15 -12.32
C ARG A 96 -3.38 8.19 -11.45
N GLY A 97 -3.50 7.79 -10.18
CA GLY A 97 -2.39 7.77 -9.21
C GLY A 97 -1.31 6.75 -9.57
N THR A 98 -1.69 5.65 -10.21
CA THR A 98 -0.79 4.56 -10.60
C THR A 98 -0.31 4.63 -12.05
N ARG A 99 -0.73 5.65 -12.80
CA ARG A 99 -0.37 5.80 -14.21
C ARG A 99 1.16 5.82 -14.37
N ILE A 100 1.67 4.87 -15.15
CA ILE A 100 3.08 4.81 -15.53
C ILE A 100 3.42 6.09 -16.29
N LYS A 101 4.39 6.84 -15.77
CA LYS A 101 5.01 7.96 -16.48
C LYS A 101 6.30 7.44 -17.10
N PHE A 102 6.36 7.44 -18.42
CA PHE A 102 7.59 7.18 -19.18
C PHE A 102 8.51 8.40 -19.13
#